data_AF-A0AAU6TNY0-F1
#
_entry.id   AF-A0AAU6TNY0-F1
#
_cell.length_a   1.000
_cell.length_b   1.000
_cell.length_c   1.000
_cell.angle_alpha   90.00
_cell.angle_beta   90.00
_cell.angle_gamma   90.00
#
_symmetry.space_group_name_H-M   'P 1'
#
loop_
_entity.id
_entity.type
_entity.pdbx_description
1 polymer ?
#
loop_
_entity_poly.entity_id
_entity_poly.type
_entity_poly.pdbx_seq_one_letter_code
_entity_poly.pdbx_strand_id
1 'polypeptide(L)'
;MYTNKLIDAYKEQMNYVQYKQIAPDLGISPQMLTDVRKGRTYLKENQVLMMAEAVGEDKEKAMIGLAMDKAKSYEAREAWANIAKKFNGLGLTTITMAYAGFAVTFLDVNECALSLLC
;
A
#
# COMPACT_ATOMS: atom_id res chain seq x y z
N MET A 1 6.27 -7.21 -12.68
CA MET A 1 5.68 -7.25 -11.32
C MET A 1 6.08 -5.98 -10.60
N TYR A 2 5.15 -5.37 -9.88
CA TYR A 2 5.42 -4.19 -9.07
C TYR A 2 6.43 -4.49 -7.97
N THR A 3 6.30 -5.67 -7.34
CA THR A 3 7.17 -6.14 -6.25
C THR A 3 8.65 -6.14 -6.63
N ASN A 4 9.00 -6.43 -7.90
CA ASN A 4 10.39 -6.38 -8.35
C ASN A 4 10.93 -4.95 -8.36
N LYS A 5 10.14 -3.98 -8.80
CA LYS A 5 10.53 -2.57 -8.77
C LYS A 5 10.78 -2.09 -7.35
N LEU A 6 9.94 -2.53 -6.41
CA LEU A 6 10.10 -2.20 -4.99
C LEU A 6 11.37 -2.85 -4.40
N ILE A 7 11.66 -4.11 -4.75
CA ILE A 7 12.90 -4.79 -4.35
C ILE A 7 14.14 -4.09 -4.92
N ASP A 8 14.08 -3.66 -6.19
CA ASP A 8 15.18 -2.96 -6.85
C ASP A 8 15.42 -1.58 -6.20
N ALA A 9 14.36 -0.81 -5.94
CA ALA A 9 14.44 0.46 -5.22
C ALA A 9 15.00 0.29 -3.81
N TYR A 10 14.57 -0.74 -3.08
CA TYR A 10 15.08 -1.03 -1.74
C TYR A 10 16.57 -1.40 -1.76
N LYS A 11 16.99 -2.18 -2.77
CA LYS A 11 18.40 -2.53 -2.97
C LYS A 11 19.25 -1.27 -3.17
N GLU A 12 18.78 -0.32 -3.98
CA GLU A 12 19.48 0.94 -4.25
C GLU A 12 19.53 1.82 -3.00
N GLN A 13 18.41 1.98 -2.30
CA GLN A 13 18.30 2.78 -1.08
C GLN A 13 19.22 2.27 0.05
N MET A 14 19.29 0.94 0.22
CA MET A 14 20.15 0.31 1.23
C MET A 14 21.58 0.09 0.75
N ASN A 15 21.92 0.51 -0.47
CA ASN A 15 23.23 0.36 -1.10
C ASN A 15 23.74 -1.10 -1.12
N TYR A 16 22.84 -2.04 -1.39
CA TYR A 16 23.16 -3.46 -1.51
C TYR A 16 23.67 -3.82 -2.92
N VAL A 17 24.71 -4.65 -2.97
CA VAL A 17 25.25 -5.17 -4.22
C VAL A 17 24.40 -6.33 -4.73
N GLN A 18 23.97 -7.22 -3.84
CA GLN A 18 23.27 -8.46 -4.19
C GLN A 18 21.89 -8.52 -3.55
N TYR A 19 20.90 -8.99 -4.32
CA TYR A 19 19.53 -9.17 -3.84
C TYR A 19 19.42 -10.06 -2.61
N LYS A 20 20.28 -11.07 -2.47
CA LYS A 20 20.26 -11.99 -1.33
C LYS A 20 20.49 -11.29 0.03
N GLN A 21 21.08 -10.09 0.02
CA GLN A 21 21.29 -9.28 1.22
C GLN A 21 20.00 -8.67 1.77
N ILE A 22 18.94 -8.60 0.95
CA ILE A 22 17.62 -8.09 1.33
C ILE A 22 16.81 -9.15 2.12
N ALA A 23 17.09 -10.44 1.88
CA ALA A 23 16.31 -11.53 2.46
C ALA A 23 16.34 -11.57 4.01
N PRO A 24 17.51 -11.38 4.67
CA PRO A 24 17.57 -11.25 6.13
C PRO A 24 16.71 -10.12 6.68
N ASP A 25 16.72 -8.94 6.04
CA ASP A 25 15.94 -7.77 6.48
C ASP A 25 14.44 -8.08 6.50
N LEU A 26 13.96 -8.81 5.50
CA LEU A 26 12.55 -9.19 5.37
C LEU A 26 12.16 -10.43 6.21
N GLY A 27 13.12 -11.04 6.90
CA GLY A 27 12.93 -12.29 7.64
C GLY A 27 12.57 -13.48 6.73
N ILE A 28 13.08 -13.52 5.49
CA ILE A 28 12.82 -14.60 4.53
C ILE A 28 14.10 -15.29 4.09
N SER A 29 13.95 -16.47 3.47
CA SER A 29 15.09 -17.13 2.84
C SER A 29 15.46 -16.46 1.51
N PRO A 30 16.75 -16.44 1.11
CA PRO A 30 17.17 -15.98 -0.22
C PRO A 30 16.48 -16.72 -1.38
N GLN A 31 16.12 -17.98 -1.16
CA GLN A 31 15.37 -18.79 -2.11
C GLN A 31 13.94 -18.23 -2.29
N MET A 32 13.24 -17.92 -1.20
CA MET A 32 11.92 -17.30 -1.27
C MET A 32 11.99 -15.95 -2.00
N LEU A 33 13.01 -15.13 -1.74
CA LEU A 33 13.20 -13.87 -2.48
C LEU A 33 13.38 -14.10 -3.98
N THR A 34 14.13 -15.15 -4.36
CA THR A 34 14.29 -15.53 -5.77
C THR A 34 12.96 -15.98 -6.39
N ASP A 35 12.16 -16.74 -5.66
CA ASP A 35 10.85 -17.20 -6.10
C ASP A 35 9.84 -16.04 -6.22
N VAL A 36 9.89 -15.05 -5.34
CA VAL A 36 9.14 -13.79 -5.45
C VAL A 36 9.52 -13.07 -6.74
N ARG A 37 10.83 -12.91 -7.01
CA ARG A 37 11.29 -12.20 -8.20
C ARG A 37 10.87 -12.87 -9.51
N LYS A 38 10.73 -14.19 -9.48
CA LYS A 38 10.23 -15.02 -10.59
C LYS A 38 8.70 -15.09 -10.64
N GLY A 39 7.98 -14.46 -9.71
CA GLY A 39 6.52 -14.46 -9.65
C GLY A 39 5.89 -15.79 -9.25
N ARG A 40 6.65 -16.68 -8.60
CA ARG A 40 6.17 -17.99 -8.13
C ARG A 40 5.46 -17.88 -6.79
N THR A 41 5.86 -16.91 -5.96
CA THR A 41 5.26 -16.60 -4.66
C THR A 41 5.22 -15.09 -4.46
N TYR A 42 4.61 -14.64 -3.38
CA TYR A 42 4.41 -13.22 -3.08
C TYR A 42 4.90 -12.89 -1.68
N LEU A 43 5.34 -11.65 -1.49
CA LEU A 43 5.65 -11.13 -0.16
C LEU A 43 4.38 -10.95 0.67
N LYS A 44 4.57 -10.98 1.98
CA LYS A 44 3.54 -10.59 2.95
C LYS A 44 3.44 -9.07 2.99
N GLU A 45 2.29 -8.58 3.44
CA GLU A 45 1.97 -7.14 3.47
C GLU A 45 2.96 -6.36 4.35
N ASN A 46 3.29 -6.90 5.53
CA ASN A 46 4.28 -6.29 6.43
C ASN A 46 5.66 -6.13 5.78
N GLN A 47 6.09 -7.10 4.95
CA GLN A 47 7.37 -7.05 4.24
C GLN A 47 7.35 -5.97 3.15
N VAL A 48 6.23 -5.83 2.45
CA VAL A 48 6.05 -4.77 1.43
C VAL A 48 6.01 -3.39 2.08
N LEU A 49 5.28 -3.24 3.19
CA LEU A 49 5.22 -1.99 3.94
C LEU A 49 6.58 -1.57 4.51
N MET A 50 7.35 -2.52 5.03
CA MET A 50 8.71 -2.26 5.52
C MET A 50 9.62 -1.74 4.42
N MET A 51 9.59 -2.36 3.23
CA MET A 51 10.39 -1.88 2.09
C MET A 51 9.92 -0.51 1.63
N ALA A 52 8.60 -0.30 1.48
CA ALA A 52 8.02 0.97 1.05
C ALA A 52 8.43 2.12 1.99
N GLU A 53 8.39 1.88 3.30
CA GLU A 53 8.82 2.86 4.30
C GLU A 53 10.30 3.19 4.18
N ALA A 54 11.17 2.20 3.96
CA ALA A 54 12.60 2.43 3.80
C ALA A 54 12.94 3.24 2.53
N VAL A 55 12.22 3.01 1.42
CA VAL A 55 12.43 3.75 0.15
C VAL A 55 11.66 5.06 0.06
N GLY A 56 10.80 5.37 1.04
CA GLY A 56 9.93 6.54 1.00
C GLY A 56 8.81 6.45 -0.04
N GLU A 57 8.40 5.25 -0.44
CA GLU A 57 7.28 5.00 -1.34
C GLU A 57 5.95 5.04 -0.57
N ASP A 58 4.90 5.52 -1.22
CA ASP A 58 3.54 5.55 -0.68
C ASP A 58 3.04 4.12 -0.33
N LYS A 59 2.55 3.94 0.89
CA LYS A 59 2.18 2.62 1.45
C LYS A 59 0.98 2.03 0.69
N GLU A 60 0.01 2.86 0.37
CA GLU A 60 -1.19 2.51 -0.38
C GLU A 60 -0.83 2.05 -1.80
N LYS A 61 0.04 2.80 -2.48
CA LYS A 61 0.56 2.42 -3.80
C LYS A 61 1.32 1.10 -3.75
N ALA A 62 2.13 0.87 -2.71
CA ALA A 62 2.82 -0.40 -2.53
C ALA A 62 1.86 -1.57 -2.33
N MET A 63 0.79 -1.39 -1.56
CA MET A 63 -0.24 -2.39 -1.34
C MET A 63 -1.07 -2.68 -2.59
N ILE A 64 -1.47 -1.65 -3.35
CA ILE A 64 -2.14 -1.81 -4.64
C ILE A 64 -1.23 -2.58 -5.61
N GLY A 65 0.06 -2.26 -5.64
CA GLY A 65 1.07 -2.98 -6.40
C GLY A 65 1.14 -4.47 -6.07
N LEU A 66 1.15 -4.81 -4.77
CA LEU A 66 1.12 -6.19 -4.31
C LEU A 66 -0.18 -6.90 -4.71
N ALA A 67 -1.33 -6.23 -4.60
CA ALA A 67 -2.63 -6.78 -4.98
C ALA A 67 -2.72 -7.05 -6.49
N MET A 68 -2.20 -6.14 -7.32
CA MET A 68 -2.06 -6.33 -8.77
C MET A 68 -1.19 -7.55 -9.11
N ASP A 69 -0.06 -7.70 -8.43
CA ASP A 69 0.82 -8.85 -8.65
C ASP A 69 0.14 -10.17 -8.26
N LYS A 70 -0.64 -10.19 -7.17
CA LYS A 70 -1.39 -11.38 -6.71
C LYS A 70 -2.61 -11.72 -7.58
N ALA A 71 -3.16 -10.76 -8.31
CA ALA A 71 -4.39 -10.94 -9.08
C ALA A 71 -4.19 -11.86 -10.30
N LYS A 72 -4.86 -13.01 -10.29
CA LYS A 72 -4.74 -14.03 -11.36
C LYS A 72 -5.62 -13.74 -12.55
N SER A 73 -6.84 -13.24 -12.36
CA SER A 73 -7.76 -12.93 -13.46
C SER A 73 -7.44 -11.58 -14.10
N TYR A 74 -7.76 -11.46 -15.39
CA TYR A 74 -7.61 -10.19 -16.13
C TYR A 74 -8.49 -9.10 -15.52
N GLU A 75 -9.75 -9.40 -15.25
CA GLU A 75 -10.73 -8.47 -14.65
C GLU A 75 -10.26 -7.93 -13.29
N ALA A 76 -9.72 -8.79 -12.41
CA ALA A 76 -9.19 -8.34 -11.13
C ALA A 76 -7.97 -7.42 -11.30
N ARG A 77 -7.06 -7.73 -12.23
CA ARG A 77 -5.92 -6.86 -12.53
C ARG A 77 -6.36 -5.50 -13.09
N GLU A 78 -7.37 -5.50 -13.95
CA GLU A 78 -7.93 -4.27 -14.52
C GLU A 78 -8.62 -3.42 -13.44
N ALA A 79 -9.39 -4.05 -12.54
CA ALA A 79 -9.99 -3.36 -11.39
C ALA A 79 -8.93 -2.69 -10.51
N TRP A 80 -7.85 -3.40 -10.16
CA TRP A 80 -6.74 -2.82 -9.40
C TRP A 80 -6.00 -1.72 -10.16
N ALA A 81 -5.79 -1.87 -11.46
CA ALA A 81 -5.18 -0.83 -12.29
C ALA A 81 -6.04 0.44 -12.34
N ASN A 82 -7.37 0.28 -12.40
CA ASN A 82 -8.31 1.40 -12.34
C ASN A 82 -8.32 2.08 -10.98
N ILE A 83 -8.21 1.33 -9.88
CA ILE A 83 -8.01 1.88 -8.53
C ILE A 83 -6.71 2.67 -8.45
N ALA A 84 -5.59 2.10 -8.95
CA ALA A 84 -4.30 2.79 -8.99
C ALA A 84 -4.35 4.10 -9.79
N LYS A 85 -5.06 4.12 -10.93
CA LYS A 85 -5.28 5.33 -11.73
C LYS A 85 -6.10 6.36 -10.97
N LYS A 86 -7.17 5.96 -10.28
CA LYS A 86 -7.97 6.88 -9.45
C LYS A 86 -7.14 7.46 -8.31
N PHE A 87 -6.30 6.65 -7.68
CA PHE A 87 -5.41 7.10 -6.62
C PHE A 87 -4.38 8.14 -7.10
N ASN A 88 -3.68 7.86 -8.21
CA ASN A 88 -2.70 8.78 -8.80
C ASN A 88 -3.34 10.01 -9.48
N GLY A 89 -4.53 9.86 -10.07
CA GLY A 89 -5.19 10.88 -10.90
C GLY A 89 -6.11 11.84 -10.13
N LEU A 90 -6.56 11.47 -8.93
CA LEU A 90 -7.43 12.32 -8.11
C LEU A 90 -6.73 13.00 -6.95
N GLY A 91 -5.47 12.65 -6.64
CA GLY A 91 -4.78 13.17 -5.44
C GLY A 91 -5.68 13.02 -4.22
N LEU A 92 -6.02 11.78 -3.84
CA LEU A 92 -6.97 11.47 -2.76
C LEU A 92 -6.41 11.81 -1.36
N THR A 93 -5.97 13.05 -1.17
CA THR A 93 -5.89 13.75 0.11
C THR A 93 -7.28 14.06 0.70
N THR A 94 -8.37 13.58 0.08
CA THR A 94 -9.75 14.01 0.38
C THR A 94 -10.68 12.93 0.94
N ILE A 95 -10.31 11.64 1.04
CA ILE A 95 -11.19 10.68 1.73
C ILE A 95 -11.25 10.98 3.24
N THR A 96 -10.18 11.52 3.82
CA THR A 96 -10.15 11.94 5.23
C THR A 96 -11.05 13.15 5.50
N MET A 97 -11.22 14.05 4.53
CA MET A 97 -12.01 15.28 4.72
C MET A 97 -13.53 15.02 4.65
N ALA A 98 -13.96 13.94 3.99
CA ALA A 98 -15.38 13.56 3.95
C ALA A 98 -15.87 12.90 5.25
N TYR A 99 -15.03 12.13 5.94
CA TYR A 99 -15.39 11.56 7.26
C TYR A 99 -15.39 12.61 8.37
N ALA A 100 -14.51 13.61 8.31
CA ALA A 100 -14.54 14.74 9.24
C ALA A 100 -15.86 15.53 9.11
N GLY A 101 -16.33 15.79 7.88
CA GLY A 101 -17.62 16.44 7.65
C GLY A 101 -18.81 15.64 8.20
N PHE A 102 -18.79 14.32 8.07
CA PHE A 102 -19.85 13.45 8.59
C PHE A 102 -19.85 13.40 10.13
N ALA A 103 -18.68 13.35 10.77
CA ALA A 103 -18.56 13.36 12.23
C ALA A 103 -18.96 14.71 12.86
N VAL A 104 -18.59 15.84 12.25
CA VAL A 104 -18.94 17.18 12.74
C VAL A 104 -20.46 17.38 12.70
N THR A 105 -21.15 16.90 11.66
CA THR A 105 -22.62 16.99 11.60
C THR A 105 -23.37 16.16 12.65
N PHE A 106 -22.76 15.16 13.30
CA PHE A 106 -23.40 14.46 14.43
C PHE A 106 -23.14 15.12 15.78
N LEU A 107 -22.03 15.84 15.93
CA LEU A 107 -21.70 16.52 17.18
C LEU A 107 -22.52 17.81 17.37
N ASP A 108 -22.77 18.56 16.30
CA ASP A 108 -23.54 19.82 16.36
C ASP A 108 -25.04 19.60 16.66
N VAL A 109 -25.59 18.44 16.31
CA VAL A 109 -27.02 18.13 16.57
C VAL A 109 -27.26 17.83 18.05
N ASN A 110 -26.23 17.39 18.79
CA ASN A 110 -26.37 17.03 20.21
C ASN A 110 -26.40 18.26 21.14
N GLU A 111 -25.73 19.35 20.76
CA GLU A 111 -25.78 20.61 21.53
C GLU A 111 -27.07 21.42 21.25
N CYS A 112 -27.61 21.33 20.03
CA CYS A 112 -28.87 22.00 19.69
C CYS A 112 -30.10 21.32 20.34
N ALA A 113 -30.05 20.02 20.60
CA ALA A 113 -31.14 19.30 21.28
C ALA A 113 -31.21 19.62 22.79
N LEU A 114 -30.08 19.94 23.42
CA LEU A 114 -30.00 20.15 24.87
C LEU A 114 -30.39 21.57 25.30
N SER A 115 -30.33 22.55 24.39
CA SER A 115 -30.76 23.94 24.64
C SER A 115 -32.27 24.19 24.43
N LEU A 116 -33.01 23.22 23.89
CA LEU A 116 -34.47 23.29 23.72
C LEU A 116 -35.27 22.60 24.85
N LEU A 117 -34.57 21.93 25.76
CA LEU A 117 -35.14 21.18 26.91
C LEU A 117 -34.74 21.75 28.28
N CYS A 118 -34.18 22.96 28.32
CA CYS A 118 -33.94 23.74 29.53
C CYS A 118 -34.75 25.03 29.46
#